data_AF-A0A8T3PVP3-F1
#
_entry.id   AF-A0A8T3PVP3-F1
#
_cell.length_a   1.000
_cell.length_b   1.000
_cell.length_c   1.000
_cell.angle_alpha   90.00
_cell.angle_beta   90.00
_cell.angle_gamma   90.00
#
_symmetry.space_group_name_H-M   'P 1'
#
loop_
_entity.id
_entity.type
_entity.pdbx_description
1 polymer ?
#
loop_
_entity_poly.entity_id
_entity_poly.type
_entity_poly.pdbx_seq_one_letter_code
_entity_poly.pdbx_strand_id
1 'polypeptide(L)'
;MSDAPGDDVVPVSVRLGQVVPPEDPEDWTRPLTWVAAFGMLAGPITALAWFVVAPPDDAAIALPATYLVAASLAAGAAATGATQLGAARALTATLGAGLFGALVVIMLGVLMAGERQIGSASPTLAHAFAAAAAGVAGALDAAIVAIGVAQIRSRLIRLLPALLSAIVMAAIIVAVLM
;
A
#
# COMPACT_ATOMS: atom_id res chain seq x y z
N MET A 1 27.56 29.14 17.98
CA MET A 1 26.30 28.55 18.48
C MET A 1 25.55 28.12 17.25
N SER A 2 25.69 26.84 16.89
CA SER A 2 25.21 26.27 15.63
C SER A 2 23.70 26.11 15.67
N ASP A 3 23.01 26.78 14.75
CA ASP A 3 21.66 26.38 14.34
C ASP A 3 21.79 24.97 13.75
N ALA A 4 21.42 23.94 14.52
CA ALA A 4 21.13 22.63 13.95
C ALA A 4 19.79 22.77 13.23
N PRO A 5 19.73 22.77 11.88
CA PRO A 5 18.46 22.73 11.20
C PRO A 5 17.83 21.38 11.57
N GLY A 6 16.64 21.43 12.16
CA GLY A 6 15.97 20.26 12.71
C GLY A 6 16.10 19.05 11.80
N ASP A 7 16.68 17.99 12.35
CA ASP A 7 16.75 16.68 11.71
C ASP A 7 15.34 16.31 11.26
N ASP A 8 15.14 16.39 9.95
CA ASP A 8 13.89 16.06 9.29
C ASP A 8 13.83 14.52 9.28
N VAL A 9 13.51 13.95 10.45
CA VAL A 9 13.59 12.52 10.73
C VAL A 9 12.55 11.79 9.88
N VAL A 10 13.06 10.99 8.96
CA VAL A 10 12.29 10.17 8.06
C VAL A 10 11.85 8.89 8.82
N PRO A 11 10.54 8.60 8.94
CA PRO A 11 10.06 7.51 9.81
C PRO A 11 10.44 6.11 9.33
N VAL A 12 10.72 5.94 8.03
CA VAL A 12 11.22 4.69 7.45
C VAL A 12 12.29 5.06 6.43
N SER A 13 13.55 4.69 6.67
CA SER A 13 14.64 4.98 5.75
C SER A 13 15.03 3.72 4.95
N VAL A 14 15.22 3.89 3.65
CA VAL A 14 15.82 2.84 2.80
C VAL A 14 17.31 3.15 2.67
N ARG A 15 18.15 2.44 3.43
CA ARG A 15 19.61 2.52 3.30
C ARG A 15 20.08 1.32 2.51
N LEU A 16 20.69 1.54 1.33
CA LEU A 16 21.31 0.50 0.51
C LEU A 16 20.42 -0.73 0.24
N GLY A 17 19.10 -0.53 0.07
CA GLY A 17 18.14 -1.61 -0.21
C GLY A 17 17.58 -2.34 1.02
N GLN A 18 17.97 -1.95 2.24
CA GLN A 18 17.35 -2.42 3.47
C GLN A 18 16.29 -1.44 3.96
N VAL A 19 15.09 -1.94 4.24
CA VAL A 19 14.06 -1.22 4.98
C VAL A 19 14.46 -1.27 6.45
N VAL A 20 14.96 -0.14 6.97
CA VAL A 20 15.39 -0.06 8.37
C VAL A 20 14.20 0.40 9.22
N PRO A 21 13.74 -0.41 10.19
CA PRO A 21 12.70 0.02 11.12
C PRO A 21 13.19 1.17 12.01
N PRO A 22 12.29 1.91 12.66
CA PRO A 22 12.68 2.94 13.62
C PRO A 22 13.56 2.31 14.72
N GLU A 23 14.76 2.87 14.93
CA GLU A 23 15.75 2.31 15.86
C GLU A 23 15.42 2.67 17.32
N ASP A 24 14.84 3.84 17.55
CA ASP A 24 14.52 4.34 18.89
C ASP A 24 13.05 4.11 19.28
N PRO A 25 12.75 3.70 20.53
CA PRO A 25 11.37 3.56 21.03
C PRO A 25 10.55 4.84 20.90
N GLU A 26 11.19 6.01 20.97
CA GLU A 26 10.55 7.31 20.83
C GLU A 26 9.98 7.54 19.43
N ASP A 27 10.53 6.92 18.39
CA ASP A 27 10.02 7.06 17.02
C ASP A 27 8.64 6.43 16.84
N TRP A 28 8.28 5.44 17.66
CA TRP A 28 6.94 4.85 17.70
C TRP A 28 5.90 5.74 18.37
N THR A 29 6.31 6.80 19.06
CA THR A 29 5.37 7.80 19.59
C THR A 29 4.96 8.82 18.53
N ARG A 30 5.65 8.85 17.38
CA ARG A 30 5.45 9.85 16.34
C ARG A 30 4.29 9.44 15.40
N PRO A 31 3.32 10.34 15.14
CA PRO A 31 2.16 10.02 14.30
C PRO A 31 2.51 9.53 12.88
N LEU A 32 3.58 10.06 12.27
CA LEU A 32 3.98 9.70 10.91
C LEU A 32 4.51 8.27 10.80
N THR A 33 5.12 7.74 11.86
CA THR A 33 5.58 6.34 11.92
C THR A 33 4.39 5.39 11.84
N TRP A 34 3.31 5.70 12.57
CA TRP A 34 2.07 4.94 12.49
C TRP A 34 1.42 5.04 11.12
N VAL A 35 1.41 6.22 10.49
CA VAL A 35 0.87 6.38 9.13
C VAL A 35 1.64 5.50 8.13
N ALA A 36 2.98 5.48 8.21
CA ALA A 36 3.79 4.64 7.34
C ALA A 36 3.53 3.14 7.59
N ALA A 37 3.50 2.71 8.86
CA ALA A 37 3.25 1.32 9.20
C ALA A 37 1.84 0.84 8.78
N PHE A 38 0.80 1.62 9.11
CA PHE A 38 -0.56 1.33 8.69
C PHE A 38 -0.72 1.40 7.18
N GLY A 39 -0.03 2.33 6.51
CA GLY A 39 0.00 2.40 5.05
C GLY A 39 0.54 1.12 4.42
N MET A 40 1.67 0.61 4.89
CA MET A 40 2.26 -0.66 4.42
C MET A 40 1.34 -1.87 4.65
N LEU A 41 0.53 -1.85 5.71
CA LEU A 41 -0.33 -2.97 6.11
C LEU A 41 -1.79 -2.85 5.66
N ALA A 42 -2.21 -1.73 5.07
CA ALA A 42 -3.61 -1.49 4.72
C ALA A 42 -4.16 -2.58 3.78
N GLY A 43 -3.45 -2.88 2.68
CA GLY A 43 -3.78 -3.96 1.76
C GLY A 43 -3.87 -5.33 2.45
N PRO A 44 -2.80 -5.79 3.12
CA PRO A 44 -2.78 -7.05 3.87
C PRO A 44 -3.90 -7.19 4.90
N ILE A 45 -4.16 -6.18 5.73
CA ILE A 45 -5.22 -6.21 6.75
C ILE A 45 -6.59 -6.33 6.08
N THR A 46 -6.80 -5.58 4.99
CA THR A 46 -8.04 -5.63 4.23
C THR A 46 -8.27 -7.02 3.62
N ALA A 47 -7.23 -7.60 3.01
CA ALA A 47 -7.29 -8.94 2.43
C ALA A 47 -7.56 -10.00 3.49
N LEU A 48 -6.86 -9.95 4.63
CA LEU A 48 -7.06 -10.87 5.75
C LEU A 48 -8.50 -10.78 6.27
N ALA A 49 -8.99 -9.57 6.54
CA ALA A 49 -10.36 -9.35 7.03
C ALA A 49 -11.39 -9.94 6.05
N TRP A 50 -11.21 -9.71 4.75
CA TRP A 50 -12.10 -10.26 3.74
C TRP A 50 -12.03 -11.79 3.69
N PHE A 51 -10.84 -12.39 3.57
CA PHE A 51 -10.68 -13.84 3.45
C PHE A 51 -11.15 -14.61 4.69
N VAL A 52 -11.12 -14.01 5.87
CA VAL A 52 -11.62 -14.63 7.11
C VAL A 52 -13.15 -14.52 7.22
N VAL A 53 -13.73 -13.36 6.88
CA VAL A 53 -15.16 -13.10 7.11
C VAL A 53 -16.03 -13.63 5.97
N ALA A 54 -15.59 -13.46 4.73
CA ALA A 54 -16.36 -13.81 3.53
C ALA A 54 -15.41 -14.27 2.41
N PRO A 55 -14.77 -15.45 2.55
CA PRO A 55 -13.84 -15.95 1.55
C PRO A 55 -14.50 -16.08 0.17
N PRO A 56 -13.81 -15.71 -0.91
CA PRO A 56 -14.34 -15.84 -2.26
C PRO A 56 -14.57 -17.32 -2.62
N ASP A 57 -15.67 -17.56 -3.33
CA ASP A 57 -16.13 -18.87 -3.78
C ASP A 57 -15.99 -19.08 -5.29
N ASP A 58 -15.86 -18.00 -6.06
CA ASP A 58 -15.61 -18.01 -7.51
C ASP A 58 -14.27 -17.35 -7.85
N ALA A 59 -13.55 -17.88 -8.83
CA ALA A 59 -12.29 -17.34 -9.31
C ALA A 59 -12.43 -16.53 -10.62
N ALA A 60 -13.55 -16.69 -11.35
CA ALA A 60 -13.70 -16.15 -12.70
C ALA A 60 -14.14 -14.68 -12.71
N ILE A 61 -14.86 -14.24 -11.69
CA ILE A 61 -15.45 -12.90 -11.62
C ILE A 61 -14.77 -12.11 -10.51
N ALA A 62 -14.16 -10.97 -10.85
CA ALA A 62 -13.60 -10.08 -9.85
C ALA A 62 -14.72 -9.50 -8.95
N LEU A 63 -14.65 -9.79 -7.65
CA LEU A 63 -15.64 -9.33 -6.68
C LEU A 63 -15.33 -7.89 -6.23
N PRO A 64 -16.32 -7.11 -5.78
CA PRO A 64 -16.10 -5.76 -5.24
C PRO A 64 -14.96 -5.69 -4.21
N ALA A 65 -14.86 -6.71 -3.35
CA ALA A 65 -13.84 -6.80 -2.33
C ALA A 65 -12.40 -6.96 -2.88
N THR A 66 -12.24 -7.52 -4.09
CA THR A 66 -10.94 -7.60 -4.79
C THR A 66 -10.38 -6.22 -5.06
N TYR A 67 -11.24 -5.36 -5.59
CA TYR A 67 -10.88 -3.99 -5.89
C TYR A 67 -10.69 -3.15 -4.62
N LEU A 68 -11.46 -3.45 -3.57
CA LEU A 68 -11.28 -2.80 -2.27
C LEU A 68 -9.90 -3.13 -1.67
N VAL A 69 -9.42 -4.37 -1.79
CA VAL A 69 -8.04 -4.75 -1.44
C VAL A 69 -7.02 -4.03 -2.33
N ALA A 70 -7.25 -3.96 -3.64
CA ALA A 70 -6.35 -3.24 -4.55
C ALA A 70 -6.25 -1.74 -4.19
N ALA A 71 -7.39 -1.12 -3.91
CA ALA A 71 -7.49 0.29 -3.52
C ALA A 71 -6.78 0.54 -2.17
N SER A 72 -6.98 -0.32 -1.17
CA SER A 72 -6.33 -0.16 0.13
C SER A 72 -4.82 -0.35 0.04
N LEU A 73 -4.36 -1.26 -0.82
CA LEU A 73 -2.93 -1.43 -1.11
C LEU A 73 -2.35 -0.17 -1.76
N ALA A 74 -2.96 0.34 -2.83
CA ALA A 74 -2.48 1.52 -3.53
C ALA A 74 -2.49 2.78 -2.64
N ALA A 75 -3.59 2.99 -1.89
CA ALA A 75 -3.73 4.11 -0.96
C ALA A 75 -2.74 4.01 0.20
N GLY A 76 -2.57 2.81 0.76
CA GLY A 76 -1.61 2.55 1.83
C GLY A 76 -0.17 2.77 1.39
N ALA A 77 0.21 2.28 0.22
CA ALA A 77 1.51 2.54 -0.39
C ALA A 77 1.78 4.04 -0.58
N ALA A 78 0.80 4.76 -1.13
CA ALA A 78 0.89 6.21 -1.32
C ALA A 78 1.03 6.97 0.01
N ALA A 79 0.29 6.57 1.04
CA ALA A 79 0.39 7.14 2.37
C ALA A 79 1.80 6.95 2.96
N THR A 80 2.39 5.76 2.83
CA THR A 80 3.77 5.48 3.23
C THR A 80 4.78 6.33 2.48
N GLY A 81 4.61 6.52 1.17
CA GLY A 81 5.46 7.42 0.39
C GLY A 81 5.36 8.88 0.84
N ALA A 82 4.15 9.34 1.16
CA ALA A 82 3.89 10.71 1.59
C ALA A 82 4.54 11.07 2.93
N THR A 83 4.91 10.08 3.76
CA THR A 83 5.65 10.33 5.01
C THR A 83 7.14 10.61 4.78
N GLN A 84 7.63 10.46 3.55
CA GLN A 84 9.04 10.62 3.21
C GLN A 84 9.38 12.03 2.73
N LEU A 85 10.64 12.40 2.92
CA LEU A 85 11.17 13.70 2.50
C LEU A 85 12.07 13.53 1.28
N GLY A 86 11.70 14.21 0.20
CA GLY A 86 12.37 14.14 -1.09
C GLY A 86 11.73 13.15 -2.04
N ALA A 87 11.66 13.51 -3.32
CA ALA A 87 10.95 12.75 -4.36
C ALA A 87 11.46 11.32 -4.51
N ALA A 88 12.79 11.12 -4.49
CA ALA A 88 13.38 9.79 -4.60
C ALA A 88 12.97 8.88 -3.43
N ARG A 89 13.01 9.38 -2.18
CA ARG A 89 12.63 8.60 -0.99
C ARG A 89 11.14 8.30 -0.97
N ALA A 90 10.29 9.27 -1.31
CA ALA A 90 8.85 9.07 -1.43
C ALA A 90 8.52 8.00 -2.47
N LEU A 91 9.15 8.06 -3.64
CA LEU A 91 8.97 7.06 -4.69
C LEU A 91 9.41 5.66 -4.22
N THR A 92 10.61 5.54 -3.66
CA THR A 92 11.12 4.25 -3.17
C THR A 92 10.23 3.68 -2.07
N ALA A 93 9.75 4.51 -1.15
CA ALA A 93 8.86 4.05 -0.08
C ALA A 93 7.48 3.66 -0.59
N THR A 94 6.88 4.40 -1.54
CA THR A 94 5.62 4.01 -2.17
C THR A 94 5.74 2.65 -2.86
N LEU A 95 6.77 2.48 -3.69
CA LEU A 95 6.97 1.23 -4.41
C LEU A 95 7.33 0.08 -3.47
N GLY A 96 8.21 0.32 -2.50
CA GLY A 96 8.58 -0.68 -1.49
C GLY A 96 7.37 -1.13 -0.68
N ALA A 97 6.53 -0.20 -0.24
CA ALA A 97 5.28 -0.49 0.47
C ALA A 97 4.27 -1.25 -0.41
N GLY A 98 4.10 -0.84 -1.67
CA GLY A 98 3.19 -1.49 -2.60
C GLY A 98 3.60 -2.92 -2.92
N LEU A 99 4.88 -3.15 -3.22
CA LEU A 99 5.42 -4.48 -3.48
C LEU A 99 5.38 -5.38 -2.24
N PHE A 100 5.72 -4.84 -1.06
CA PHE A 100 5.60 -5.57 0.20
C PHE A 100 4.16 -5.96 0.48
N GLY A 101 3.22 -5.00 0.40
CA GLY A 101 1.80 -5.25 0.61
C GLY A 101 1.25 -6.30 -0.37
N ALA A 102 1.63 -6.21 -1.66
CA ALA A 102 1.25 -7.17 -2.69
C ALA A 102 1.75 -8.59 -2.39
N LEU A 103 3.03 -8.72 -2.00
CA LEU A 103 3.61 -10.00 -1.61
C LEU A 103 2.86 -10.61 -0.44
N VAL A 104 2.58 -9.84 0.60
CA VAL A 104 1.85 -10.32 1.79
C VAL A 104 0.41 -10.70 1.42
N VAL A 105 -0.29 -9.92 0.60
CA VAL A 105 -1.64 -10.27 0.10
C VAL A 105 -1.63 -11.61 -0.65
N ILE A 106 -0.64 -11.84 -1.52
CA ILE A 106 -0.49 -13.13 -2.23
C ILE A 106 -0.20 -14.26 -1.24
N MET A 107 0.71 -14.06 -0.29
CA MET A 107 1.00 -15.05 0.76
C MET A 107 -0.25 -15.40 1.57
N LEU A 108 -1.07 -14.42 1.94
CA LEU A 108 -2.36 -14.65 2.59
C LEU A 108 -3.30 -15.45 1.70
N GLY A 109 -3.38 -15.13 0.40
CA GLY A 109 -4.17 -15.91 -0.56
C GLY A 109 -3.74 -17.37 -0.63
N VAL A 110 -2.43 -17.64 -0.65
CA VAL A 110 -1.86 -19.01 -0.63
C VAL A 110 -2.19 -19.73 0.67
N LEU A 111 -1.97 -19.07 1.83
CA LEU A 111 -2.25 -19.65 3.14
C LEU A 111 -3.73 -20.00 3.32
N MET A 112 -4.62 -19.13 2.86
CA MET A 112 -6.07 -19.31 2.98
C MET A 112 -6.65 -20.26 1.92
N ALA A 113 -5.93 -20.53 0.82
CA ALA A 113 -6.34 -21.49 -0.19
C ALA A 113 -6.37 -22.95 0.31
N GLY A 114 -5.51 -23.28 1.29
CA GLY A 114 -5.38 -24.64 1.85
C GLY A 114 -5.06 -25.70 0.79
N GLU A 115 -5.49 -26.95 1.04
CA GLU A 115 -5.22 -28.12 0.17
C GLU A 115 -6.02 -28.14 -1.16
N ARG A 116 -6.87 -27.15 -1.44
CA ARG A 116 -7.77 -27.13 -2.62
C ARG A 116 -7.08 -26.90 -3.98
N GLN A 117 -5.77 -27.12 -4.08
CA GLN A 117 -4.96 -26.75 -5.25
C GLN A 117 -4.87 -27.82 -6.36
N ILE A 118 -5.61 -28.94 -6.27
CA ILE A 118 -5.51 -30.01 -7.26
C ILE A 118 -6.36 -29.66 -8.50
N GLY A 119 -5.77 -28.92 -9.45
CA GLY A 119 -6.27 -28.79 -10.83
C GLY A 119 -6.79 -27.40 -11.25
N SER A 120 -7.01 -26.47 -10.33
CA SER A 120 -7.36 -25.07 -10.64
C SER A 120 -6.86 -24.10 -9.55
N ALA A 121 -6.59 -22.84 -9.92
CA ALA A 121 -6.22 -21.82 -8.95
C ALA A 121 -7.40 -21.58 -7.99
N SER A 122 -7.16 -21.70 -6.68
CA SER A 122 -8.19 -21.42 -5.67
C SER A 122 -8.72 -19.99 -5.83
N PRO A 123 -10.03 -19.73 -5.65
CA PRO A 123 -10.61 -18.39 -5.69
C PRO A 123 -9.84 -17.36 -4.86
N THR A 124 -9.44 -17.71 -3.63
CA THR A 124 -8.66 -16.84 -2.74
C THR A 124 -7.36 -16.37 -3.37
N LEU A 125 -6.59 -17.29 -3.96
CA LEU A 125 -5.34 -16.99 -4.64
C LEU A 125 -5.56 -16.14 -5.91
N ALA A 126 -6.59 -16.45 -6.71
CA ALA A 126 -6.92 -15.69 -7.91
C ALA A 126 -7.24 -14.24 -7.57
N HIS A 127 -8.08 -14.01 -6.56
CA HIS A 127 -8.41 -12.68 -6.07
C HIS A 127 -7.24 -11.97 -5.41
N ALA A 128 -6.40 -12.68 -4.65
CA ALA A 128 -5.18 -12.11 -4.07
C ALA A 128 -4.23 -11.62 -5.17
N PHE A 129 -4.02 -12.41 -6.22
CA PHE A 129 -3.20 -12.03 -7.38
C PHE A 129 -3.78 -10.83 -8.13
N ALA A 130 -5.09 -10.86 -8.44
CA ALA A 130 -5.75 -9.77 -9.14
C ALA A 130 -5.67 -8.46 -8.33
N ALA A 131 -5.94 -8.53 -7.02
CA ALA A 131 -5.86 -7.37 -6.14
C ALA A 131 -4.41 -6.86 -6.00
N ALA A 132 -3.43 -7.75 -5.88
CA ALA A 132 -2.03 -7.39 -5.80
C ALA A 132 -1.54 -6.71 -7.09
N ALA A 133 -1.89 -7.25 -8.26
CA ALA A 133 -1.51 -6.67 -9.55
C ALA A 133 -2.12 -5.28 -9.74
N ALA A 134 -3.43 -5.14 -9.50
CA ALA A 134 -4.13 -3.85 -9.57
C ALA A 134 -3.60 -2.85 -8.53
N GLY A 135 -3.31 -3.31 -7.31
CA GLY A 135 -2.75 -2.48 -6.24
C GLY A 135 -1.35 -1.97 -6.57
N VAL A 136 -0.47 -2.80 -7.14
CA VAL A 136 0.88 -2.38 -7.57
C VAL A 136 0.80 -1.38 -8.71
N ALA A 137 -0.11 -1.57 -9.67
CA ALA A 137 -0.36 -0.58 -10.72
C ALA A 137 -0.80 0.76 -10.11
N GLY A 138 -1.74 0.75 -9.17
CA GLY A 138 -2.16 1.96 -8.45
C GLY A 138 -1.04 2.60 -7.62
N ALA A 139 -0.13 1.82 -7.04
CA ALA A 139 1.03 2.32 -6.31
C ALA A 139 2.06 2.97 -7.26
N LEU A 140 2.24 2.45 -8.48
CA LEU A 140 3.07 3.05 -9.53
C LEU A 140 2.51 4.41 -9.95
N ASP A 141 1.21 4.48 -10.22
CA ASP A 141 0.54 5.73 -10.57
C ASP A 141 0.68 6.77 -9.43
N ALA A 142 0.45 6.34 -8.19
CA ALA A 142 0.63 7.21 -7.02
C ALA A 142 2.08 7.69 -6.86
N ALA A 143 3.08 6.84 -7.15
CA ALA A 143 4.48 7.22 -7.11
C ALA A 143 4.82 8.29 -8.17
N ILE A 144 4.27 8.19 -9.38
CA ILE A 144 4.45 9.20 -10.43
C ILE A 144 3.83 10.53 -10.02
N VAL A 145 2.60 10.51 -9.50
CA VAL A 145 1.92 11.72 -9.01
C VAL A 145 2.70 12.33 -7.84
N ALA A 146 3.25 11.52 -6.94
CA ALA A 146 4.05 11.98 -5.81
C ALA A 146 5.31 12.74 -6.25
N ILE A 147 5.95 12.40 -7.37
CA ILE A 147 7.08 13.17 -7.93
C ILE A 147 6.63 14.61 -8.27
N GLY A 148 5.47 14.75 -8.91
CA GLY A 148 4.93 16.05 -9.28
C GLY A 148 4.56 16.90 -8.06
N VAL A 149 3.99 16.27 -7.03
CA VAL A 149 3.54 16.95 -5.81
C VAL A 149 4.68 17.21 -4.81
N ALA A 150 5.78 16.47 -4.88
CA ALA A 150 6.95 16.64 -3.99
C ALA A 150 7.60 18.03 -4.11
N GLN A 151 7.39 18.73 -5.23
CA GLN A 151 7.85 20.11 -5.43
C GLN A 151 7.03 21.13 -4.61
N ILE A 152 5.89 20.73 -4.06
CA ILE A 152 5.01 21.59 -3.28
C ILE A 152 5.42 21.56 -1.79
N ARG A 153 5.57 22.74 -1.20
CA ARG A 153 6.06 22.93 0.19
C ARG A 153 5.04 22.54 1.27
N SER A 154 3.75 22.44 0.93
CA SER A 154 2.67 22.13 1.87
C SER A 154 2.56 20.63 2.17
N ARG A 155 2.62 20.26 3.46
CA ARG A 155 2.47 18.87 3.93
C ARG A 155 1.09 18.29 3.66
N LEU A 156 0.02 19.08 3.76
CA LEU A 156 -1.35 18.64 3.47
C LEU A 156 -1.55 18.29 1.98
N ILE A 157 -0.91 19.05 1.09
CA ILE A 157 -0.98 18.80 -0.36
C ILE A 157 -0.22 17.53 -0.72
N ARG A 158 0.76 17.09 0.07
CA ARG A 158 1.48 15.82 -0.18
C ARG A 158 0.65 14.56 0.09
N LEU A 159 -0.50 14.70 0.77
CA LEU A 159 -1.45 13.60 0.96
C LEU A 159 -2.49 13.49 -0.18
N LEU A 160 -2.60 14.52 -1.04
CA LEU A 160 -3.52 14.49 -2.19
C LEU A 160 -3.29 13.28 -3.13
N PRO A 161 -2.05 12.83 -3.42
CA PRO A 161 -1.83 11.64 -4.24
C PRO A 161 -2.46 10.37 -3.65
N ALA A 162 -2.41 10.19 -2.32
CA ALA A 162 -3.04 9.06 -1.64
C ALA A 162 -4.58 9.15 -1.68
N LEU A 163 -5.11 10.37 -1.62
CA LEU A 163 -6.55 10.63 -1.76
C LEU A 163 -7.02 10.42 -3.20
N LEU A 164 -6.25 10.89 -4.18
CA LEU A 164 -6.53 10.72 -5.61
C LEU A 164 -6.43 9.27 -6.04
N SER A 165 -5.43 8.51 -5.59
CA SER A 165 -5.33 7.08 -5.91
C SER A 165 -6.51 6.29 -5.34
N ALA A 166 -6.96 6.61 -4.12
CA ALA A 166 -8.17 6.03 -3.53
C ALA A 166 -9.44 6.40 -4.33
N ILE A 167 -9.57 7.64 -4.79
CA ILE A 167 -10.71 8.11 -5.60
C ILE A 167 -10.73 7.46 -6.98
N VAL A 168 -9.58 7.40 -7.67
CA VAL A 168 -9.45 6.77 -9.00
C VAL A 168 -9.81 5.30 -8.89
N MET A 169 -9.33 4.61 -7.84
CA MET A 169 -9.72 3.21 -7.65
C MET A 169 -11.19 3.04 -7.29
N ALA A 170 -11.76 3.91 -6.46
CA ALA A 170 -13.19 3.91 -6.18
C ALA A 170 -14.03 4.14 -7.46
N ALA A 171 -13.57 5.00 -8.36
CA ALA A 171 -14.24 5.23 -9.65
C ALA A 171 -14.14 4.00 -10.57
N ILE A 172 -12.99 3.33 -10.63
CA ILE A 172 -12.82 2.07 -11.36
C ILE A 172 -13.73 0.98 -10.78
N ILE A 173 -13.83 0.89 -9.45
CA ILE A 173 -14.77 -0.02 -8.77
C ILE A 173 -16.20 0.22 -9.24
N VAL A 174 -16.66 1.47 -9.18
CA VAL A 174 -18.03 1.82 -9.60
C VAL A 174 -18.24 1.51 -11.08
N ALA A 175 -17.27 1.83 -11.94
CA ALA A 175 -17.36 1.60 -13.38
C ALA A 175 -17.37 0.11 -13.77
N VAL A 176 -16.73 -0.76 -13.00
CA VAL A 176 -16.74 -2.22 -13.25
C VAL A 176 -18.00 -2.89 -12.70
N LEU A 177 -18.63 -2.30 -11.67
CA LEU A 177 -19.83 -2.84 -11.04
C LEU A 177 -21.16 -2.39 -11.68
N MET A 178 -21.13 -1.43 -12.60
CA MET A 178 -22.28 -0.97 -13.40
C MET A 178 -22.28 -1.58 -14.79
#